data_AF-A0A923HEG5-F1
#
_entry.id   AF-A0A923HEG5-F1
#
_cell.length_a   1.000
_cell.length_b   1.000
_cell.length_c   1.000
_cell.angle_alpha   90.00
_cell.angle_beta   90.00
_cell.angle_gamma   90.00
#
_symmetry.space_group_name_H-M   'P 1'
#
loop_
_entity.id
_entity.type
_entity.pdbx_description
1 polymer ?
#
loop_
_entity_poly.entity_id
_entity_poly.type
_entity_poly.pdbx_seq_one_letter_code
_entity_poly.pdbx_strand_id
1 'polypeptide(L)'
;MKNSIFIGMVLCLLFSGCSQTEAVRNTFNATECYEQLLRYSNNDDNLSCREQVSELKKLQADCAAFDDENSFQALIDALEASEDCMEGN
;
A
#
# COMPACT_ATOMS: atom_id res chain seq x y z
N MET A 1 43.32 -30.94 5.51
CA MET A 1 41.85 -30.92 5.28
C MET A 1 41.20 -30.14 6.42
N LYS A 2 41.17 -28.80 6.38
CA LYS A 2 40.64 -27.98 7.50
C LYS A 2 39.93 -26.69 7.04
N ASN A 3 39.97 -26.36 5.74
CA ASN A 3 39.42 -25.10 5.21
C ASN A 3 38.07 -25.27 4.48
N SER A 4 37.56 -26.50 4.32
CA SER A 4 36.35 -26.77 3.53
C SER A 4 35.03 -26.54 4.29
N ILE A 5 35.08 -26.36 5.63
CA ILE A 5 33.88 -26.24 6.47
C ILE A 5 33.34 -24.80 6.48
N PHE A 6 34.19 -23.79 6.28
CA PHE A 6 33.76 -22.38 6.34
C PHE A 6 32.94 -21.91 5.13
N ILE A 7 33.11 -22.55 3.96
CA ILE A 7 32.39 -22.15 2.74
C ILE A 7 30.93 -22.63 2.75
N GLY A 8 30.64 -23.77 3.39
CA GLY A 8 29.28 -24.32 3.47
C GLY A 8 28.31 -23.47 4.30
N MET A 9 28.80 -22.80 5.34
CA MET A 9 27.95 -22.01 6.25
C MET A 9 27.49 -20.67 5.65
N VAL A 10 28.30 -20.07 4.77
CA VAL A 10 27.94 -18.82 4.07
C VAL A 10 26.89 -19.07 2.97
N LEU A 11 26.96 -20.23 2.30
CA LEU A 11 25.97 -20.60 1.29
C LEU A 11 24.58 -20.88 1.87
N CYS A 12 24.48 -21.42 3.09
CA CYS A 12 23.18 -21.63 3.74
C CYS A 12 22.43 -20.35 4.12
N LEU A 13 23.13 -19.22 4.32
CA LEU A 13 22.50 -17.93 4.64
C LEU A 13 21.82 -17.28 3.43
N LEU A 14 22.22 -17.65 2.20
CA LEU A 14 21.64 -17.10 0.97
C LEU A 14 20.26 -17.70 0.64
N PHE A 15 19.97 -18.92 1.10
CA PHE A 15 18.67 -19.57 0.86
C PHE A 15 17.58 -19.17 1.86
N SER A 16 17.95 -18.69 3.04
CA SER A 16 17.00 -18.17 4.05
C SER A 16 16.50 -16.75 3.74
N GLY A 17 17.14 -16.05 2.81
CA GLY A 17 16.89 -14.63 2.53
C GLY A 17 15.63 -14.35 1.68
N CYS A 18 15.20 -15.27 0.82
CA CYS A 18 14.08 -15.01 -0.10
C CYS A 18 12.76 -14.73 0.63
N SER A 19 12.44 -15.51 1.66
CA SER A 19 11.21 -15.32 2.46
C SER A 19 11.22 -14.01 3.26
N GLN A 20 12.38 -13.59 3.77
CA GLN A 20 12.48 -12.39 4.59
C GLN A 20 12.45 -11.11 3.74
N THR A 21 13.05 -11.15 2.55
CA THR A 21 12.98 -10.03 1.58
C THR A 21 11.56 -9.83 1.04
N GLU A 22 10.83 -10.90 0.74
CA GLU A 22 9.43 -10.81 0.31
C GLU A 22 8.52 -10.27 1.42
N ALA A 23 8.69 -10.75 2.66
CA ALA A 23 7.95 -10.23 3.81
C ALA A 23 8.19 -8.73 4.04
N VAL A 24 9.45 -8.30 3.99
CA VAL A 24 9.80 -6.88 4.12
C VAL A 24 9.22 -6.05 2.97
N ARG A 25 9.29 -6.54 1.74
CA ARG A 25 8.71 -5.86 0.57
C ARG A 25 7.19 -5.71 0.68
N ASN A 26 6.49 -6.75 1.13
CA ASN A 26 5.05 -6.70 1.34
C ASN A 26 4.68 -5.69 2.44
N THR A 27 5.45 -5.63 3.53
CA THR A 27 5.25 -4.61 4.58
C THR A 27 5.45 -3.19 4.06
N PHE A 28 6.46 -2.96 3.21
CA PHE A 28 6.67 -1.65 2.59
C PHE A 28 5.52 -1.28 1.68
N ASN A 29 5.07 -2.18 0.80
CA ASN A 29 3.93 -1.95 -0.08
C ASN A 29 2.65 -1.66 0.72
N ALA A 30 2.38 -2.41 1.79
CA ALA A 30 1.23 -2.16 2.65
C ALA A 30 1.32 -0.77 3.32
N THR A 31 2.49 -0.42 3.86
CA THR A 31 2.71 0.90 4.49
C THR A 31 2.48 2.04 3.50
N GLU A 32 2.99 1.91 2.28
CA GLU A 32 2.79 2.90 1.22
C GLU A 32 1.31 3.08 0.88
N CYS A 33 0.56 1.98 0.76
CA CYS A 33 -0.89 2.00 0.57
C CYS A 33 -1.62 2.75 1.70
N TYR A 34 -1.26 2.49 2.96
CA TYR A 34 -1.84 3.18 4.11
C TYR A 34 -1.49 4.68 4.15
N GLU A 35 -0.25 5.04 3.82
CA GLU A 35 0.20 6.42 3.76
C GLU A 35 -0.57 7.21 2.70
N GLN A 36 -0.71 6.65 1.49
CA GLN A 36 -1.47 7.30 0.43
C GLN A 36 -2.96 7.39 0.77
N LEU A 37 -3.54 6.36 1.40
CA LEU A 37 -4.93 6.40 1.87
C LEU A 37 -5.15 7.53 2.88
N LEU A 38 -4.24 7.71 3.84
CA LEU A 38 -4.31 8.80 4.82
C LEU A 38 -4.16 10.16 4.16
N ARG A 39 -3.21 10.31 3.24
CA ARG A 39 -2.97 11.54 2.47
C ARG A 39 -4.22 11.96 1.70
N TYR A 40 -4.84 11.02 1.00
CA TYR A 40 -6.11 11.27 0.32
C TYR A 40 -7.23 11.52 1.31
N SER A 41 -7.33 10.80 2.42
CA SER A 41 -8.35 11.05 3.45
C SER A 41 -8.29 12.47 4.03
N ASN A 42 -7.10 13.04 4.18
CA ASN A 42 -6.92 14.39 4.70
C ASN A 42 -7.00 15.48 3.61
N ASN A 43 -7.10 15.07 2.34
CA ASN A 43 -6.98 15.95 1.19
C ASN A 43 -5.70 16.82 1.22
N ASP A 44 -4.57 16.25 1.62
CA ASP A 44 -3.30 16.98 1.78
C ASP A 44 -2.81 17.63 0.47
N ASP A 45 -3.26 17.11 -0.67
CA ASP A 45 -2.94 17.60 -2.01
C ASP A 45 -3.91 18.67 -2.53
N ASN A 46 -4.89 19.10 -1.73
CA ASN A 46 -5.94 20.06 -2.11
C ASN A 46 -6.63 19.69 -3.44
N LEU A 47 -6.91 18.39 -3.63
CA LEU A 47 -7.60 17.88 -4.79
C LEU A 47 -9.07 18.32 -4.75
N SER A 48 -9.66 18.53 -5.93
CA SER A 48 -11.12 18.55 -6.01
C SER A 48 -11.68 17.18 -5.64
N CYS A 49 -12.95 17.13 -5.21
CA CYS A 49 -13.60 15.86 -4.92
C CYS A 49 -13.44 14.83 -6.07
N ARG A 50 -13.69 15.24 -7.32
CA ARG A 50 -13.64 14.33 -8.48
C ARG A 50 -12.23 13.75 -8.66
N GLU A 51 -11.21 14.55 -8.44
CA GLU A 51 -9.81 14.11 -8.49
C GLU A 51 -9.50 13.17 -7.33
N GLN A 52 -9.90 13.53 -6.11
CA GLN A 52 -9.68 12.72 -4.90
C GLN A 52 -10.35 11.34 -5.01
N VAL A 53 -11.60 11.28 -5.46
CA VAL A 53 -12.32 10.02 -5.72
C VAL A 53 -11.64 9.21 -6.82
N SER A 54 -11.17 9.85 -7.88
CA SER A 54 -10.43 9.19 -8.96
C SER A 54 -9.12 8.58 -8.46
N GLU A 55 -8.34 9.32 -7.69
CA GLU A 55 -7.09 8.82 -7.10
C GLU A 55 -7.33 7.71 -6.08
N LEU A 56 -8.37 7.80 -5.26
CA LEU A 56 -8.75 6.74 -4.33
C LEU A 56 -9.17 5.44 -5.06
N LYS A 57 -9.89 5.54 -6.18
CA LYS A 57 -10.25 4.36 -7.00
C LYS A 57 -9.02 3.70 -7.64
N LYS A 58 -8.03 4.50 -8.06
CA LYS A 58 -6.74 3.96 -8.54
C LYS A 58 -5.99 3.27 -7.41
N LEU A 59 -5.89 3.93 -6.26
CA LEU A 59 -5.20 3.41 -5.10
C LEU A 59 -5.85 2.11 -4.61
N GLN A 60 -7.19 2.02 -4.61
CA GLN A 60 -7.92 0.80 -4.29
C GLN A 60 -7.52 -0.36 -5.21
N ALA A 61 -7.37 -0.12 -6.52
CA ALA A 61 -6.94 -1.15 -7.46
C ALA A 61 -5.48 -1.59 -7.21
N ASP A 62 -4.59 -0.64 -6.93
CA ASP A 62 -3.17 -0.90 -6.68
C ASP A 62 -2.93 -1.58 -5.31
N CYS A 63 -3.77 -1.29 -4.33
CA CYS A 63 -3.69 -1.76 -2.95
C CYS A 63 -4.71 -2.83 -2.58
N ALA A 64 -5.42 -3.42 -3.56
CA ALA A 64 -6.50 -4.39 -3.33
C ALA A 64 -6.09 -5.58 -2.45
N ALA A 65 -4.81 -5.96 -2.45
CA ALA A 65 -4.27 -7.03 -1.61
C ALA A 65 -4.19 -6.67 -0.11
N PHE A 66 -4.41 -5.40 0.26
CA PHE A 66 -4.28 -4.86 1.61
C PHE A 66 -5.58 -4.20 2.11
N ASP A 67 -6.66 -4.30 1.34
CA ASP A 67 -7.98 -3.72 1.67
C ASP A 67 -8.84 -4.71 2.45
N ASP A 68 -8.41 -5.08 3.65
CA ASP A 68 -9.06 -6.12 4.46
C ASP A 68 -10.49 -5.75 4.91
N GLU A 69 -10.81 -4.45 4.98
CA GLU A 69 -12.09 -3.94 5.51
C GLU A 69 -12.89 -3.08 4.51
N ASN A 70 -12.53 -3.08 3.22
CA ASN A 70 -13.10 -2.16 2.22
C ASN A 70 -12.97 -0.68 2.62
N SER A 71 -11.88 -0.33 3.31
CA SER A 71 -11.60 1.01 3.82
C SER A 71 -11.56 2.05 2.69
N PHE A 72 -11.02 1.65 1.53
CA PHE A 72 -11.00 2.51 0.34
C PHE A 72 -12.42 2.81 -0.14
N GLN A 73 -13.27 1.78 -0.22
CA GLN A 73 -14.64 1.95 -0.68
C GLN A 73 -15.46 2.82 0.29
N ALA A 74 -15.28 2.61 1.59
CA ALA A 74 -15.96 3.42 2.61
C ALA A 74 -15.60 4.91 2.51
N LEU A 75 -14.32 5.22 2.25
CA LEU A 75 -13.87 6.60 2.05
C LEU A 75 -14.41 7.19 0.73
N ILE A 76 -14.40 6.41 -0.36
CA ILE A 76 -14.98 6.82 -1.65
C ILE A 76 -16.46 7.14 -1.49
N ASP A 77 -17.24 6.26 -0.86
CA ASP A 77 -18.68 6.44 -0.66
C ASP A 77 -18.96 7.67 0.23
N ALA A 78 -18.16 7.88 1.27
CA ALA A 78 -18.28 9.04 2.15
C ALA A 78 -17.97 10.36 1.42
N LEU A 79 -16.94 10.36 0.56
CA LEU A 79 -16.64 11.51 -0.29
C LEU A 79 -17.76 11.76 -1.29
N GLU A 80 -18.16 10.76 -2.08
CA GLU A 80 -19.23 10.91 -3.08
C GLU A 80 -20.56 11.39 -2.48
N ALA A 81 -20.84 11.06 -1.21
CA ALA A 81 -22.00 11.54 -0.46
C ALA A 81 -21.84 12.94 0.17
N SER A 82 -20.65 13.54 0.13
CA SER A 82 -20.39 14.88 0.65
C SER A 82 -20.92 15.97 -0.27
N GLU A 83 -21.36 17.10 0.31
CA GLU A 83 -21.91 18.23 -0.46
C GLU A 83 -20.87 18.78 -1.46
N ASP A 84 -19.58 18.81 -1.10
CA ASP A 84 -18.47 19.22 -1.97
C ASP A 84 -18.38 18.38 -3.27
N CYS A 85 -18.81 17.11 -3.21
CA CYS A 85 -18.88 16.23 -4.38
C CYS A 85 -20.18 16.36 -5.16
N MET A 86 -21.29 16.65 -4.47
CA MET A 86 -22.62 16.78 -5.08
C MET A 86 -22.81 18.13 -5.79
N GLU A 87 -22.16 19.19 -5.32
CA GLU A 87 -22.20 20.52 -5.94
C GLU A 87 -21.18 20.71 -7.08
N GLY A 88 -20.41 19.65 -7.42
CA GLY A 88 -19.43 19.63 -8.50
C GLY A 88 -20.04 19.66 -9.90
N ASN A 89 -20.61 20.82 -10.28
CA ASN A 89 -20.86 21.22 -11.68
C ASN A 89 -19.52 21.65 -12.31
#